data_AF-A0A817HHK9-F1
#
_entry.id   AF-A0A817HHK9-F1
#
_cell.length_a   1.000
_cell.length_b   1.000
_cell.length_c   1.000
_cell.angle_alpha   90.00
_cell.angle_beta   90.00
_cell.angle_gamma   90.00
#
_symmetry.space_group_name_H-M   'P 1'
#
loop_
_entity.id
_entity.type
_entity.pdbx_description
1 polymer ?
#
loop_
_entity_poly.entity_id
_entity_poly.type
_entity_poly.pdbx_seq_one_letter_code
_entity_poly.pdbx_strand_id
1 'polypeptide(L)'
;MIDALSWRHMVIVIGADSFHCRYISKEQPLKIELPDQWLWDIIEEFIYQFQSFCNFRTKLAKRSDDDIEQLKRNIKIWNVHAVLNVMHSLVDKSRIVEQLEAARKGVSFNPGSDLFCQTNLYKMFGYFSLIGLLKLHTLTSDYYMALKTIECIDLYVTKQNDFCQVFHCIVATNYHAGFCYTMMRNYEDAIRVFVDTLLYIQRSKPIIVAQTFQNDAVNKTADQMMTLLAICLTLNPIRIDETIYLHLREKFLDKLPKPLLWVGPDGKLPFRDSFAYVAPLFVIEFLHRIMDVFEDYFGECTETSLKDNYVIVYELLDEMLDSGLPLATETNILKELIKPPNIFRKVANLVTGDNTNISNTLPSSQLSNIPWRRMGVKYTNNEAYFDLIEEIDAIIDRNGATIMCEIQGYIDCCVKLSGMPDLTLSFVNPRLLDDVSFHPCVRLKKWESERVLSFIPPDGNFRLISYHIGSQNTISIPIYVKHNIQFREGSSGRFELTVGPKQTMGKTLEAVVIECTMPKSVLNCTLTPTQGKSTFDPVKKILVWDIGKIESNAQSAARLPSLRGNIVLSTGQPIPESNPILNVRFTLNQIAISGIRVQRVDMHGEKYKPFKGVKYITTVGKGRFQIRT
;
A
#
# COMPACT_ATOMS: atom_id res chain seq x y z
N MET A 1 -6.67 -25.86 44.83
CA MET A 1 -6.48 -26.28 43.42
C MET A 1 -7.81 -26.05 42.72
N ILE A 2 -8.07 -24.79 42.36
CA ILE A 2 -9.25 -24.36 41.61
C ILE A 2 -8.73 -24.16 40.19
N ASP A 3 -9.31 -24.89 39.23
CA ASP A 3 -8.77 -25.06 37.89
C ASP A 3 -8.43 -23.74 37.19
N ALA A 4 -7.18 -23.64 36.72
CA ALA A 4 -6.67 -22.55 35.89
C ALA A 4 -7.42 -22.36 34.55
N LEU A 5 -8.26 -23.33 34.18
CA LEU A 5 -9.17 -23.27 33.02
C LEU A 5 -10.44 -22.44 33.28
N SER A 6 -10.86 -22.30 34.55
CA SER A 6 -12.04 -21.52 34.92
C SER A 6 -11.77 -20.01 34.86
N TRP A 7 -10.54 -19.55 35.09
CA TRP A 7 -10.18 -18.12 34.97
C TRP A 7 -10.13 -17.64 33.52
N ARG A 8 -9.68 -18.49 32.58
CA ARG A 8 -9.62 -18.12 31.15
C ARG A 8 -11.00 -17.97 30.49
N HIS A 9 -11.99 -18.74 30.92
CA HIS A 9 -13.36 -18.63 30.39
C HIS A 9 -14.16 -17.49 31.06
N MET A 10 -13.88 -17.18 32.32
CA MET A 10 -14.65 -16.17 33.06
C MET A 10 -14.20 -14.73 32.77
N VAL A 11 -12.98 -14.51 32.29
CA VAL A 11 -12.46 -13.17 31.92
C VAL A 11 -12.89 -12.73 30.51
N ILE A 12 -13.19 -13.67 29.60
CA ILE A 12 -13.70 -13.37 28.25
C ILE A 12 -15.13 -12.78 28.29
N VAL A 13 -15.88 -12.99 29.37
CA VAL A 13 -17.26 -12.50 29.56
C VAL A 13 -17.35 -11.21 30.40
N ILE A 14 -16.24 -10.78 31.02
CA ILE A 14 -16.18 -9.55 31.82
C ILE A 14 -15.76 -8.41 30.88
N GLY A 15 -16.73 -7.75 30.26
CA GLY A 15 -16.47 -6.58 29.41
C GLY A 15 -15.81 -5.41 30.16
N ALA A 16 -15.31 -4.42 29.41
CA ALA A 16 -14.74 -3.17 29.94
C ALA A 16 -15.63 -2.51 31.01
N ASP A 17 -16.95 -2.67 30.92
CA ASP A 17 -17.94 -2.19 31.89
C ASP A 17 -17.81 -2.81 33.29
N SER A 18 -17.37 -4.07 33.41
CA SER A 18 -17.20 -4.72 34.71
C SER A 18 -15.89 -4.32 35.40
N PHE A 19 -14.83 -4.07 34.62
CA PHE A 19 -13.60 -3.46 35.14
C PHE A 19 -13.87 -2.01 35.62
N HIS A 20 -14.64 -1.25 34.84
CA HIS A 20 -15.15 0.06 35.23
C HIS A 20 -16.02 0.00 36.51
N CYS A 21 -16.96 -0.94 36.62
CA CYS A 21 -17.79 -1.07 37.83
C CYS A 21 -17.04 -1.55 39.09
N ARG A 22 -15.92 -2.26 38.95
CA ARG A 22 -15.24 -2.90 40.09
C ARG A 22 -14.16 -2.02 40.72
N TYR A 23 -13.44 -1.24 39.90
CA TYR A 23 -12.32 -0.40 40.35
C TYR A 23 -12.61 1.10 40.21
N ILE A 24 -13.43 1.49 39.23
CA ILE A 24 -13.71 2.89 38.91
C ILE A 24 -14.98 3.35 39.63
N SER A 25 -16.12 2.68 39.56
CA SER A 25 -17.40 3.23 40.09
C SER A 25 -17.60 3.22 41.62
N LYS A 26 -16.56 3.01 42.43
CA LYS A 26 -16.69 3.00 43.91
C LYS A 26 -16.52 4.41 44.49
N GLU A 27 -17.35 4.76 45.48
CA GLU A 27 -17.32 6.06 46.18
C GLU A 27 -16.19 6.18 47.21
N GLN A 28 -15.52 5.08 47.58
CA GLN A 28 -14.38 5.06 48.51
C GLN A 28 -13.21 4.21 47.95
N PRO A 29 -11.95 4.55 48.27
CA PRO A 29 -10.79 3.80 47.80
C PRO A 29 -10.75 2.39 48.40
N LEU A 30 -10.36 1.43 47.57
CA LEU A 30 -10.11 0.05 47.98
C LEU A 30 -8.93 -0.01 48.97
N LYS A 31 -9.16 -0.61 50.14
CA LYS A 31 -8.12 -0.93 51.14
C LYS A 31 -7.37 -2.22 50.77
N ILE A 32 -6.81 -2.29 49.58
CA ILE A 32 -6.04 -3.44 49.10
C ILE A 32 -4.67 -2.92 48.66
N GLU A 33 -3.60 -3.51 49.19
CA GLU A 33 -2.23 -3.27 48.74
C GLU A 33 -1.79 -4.45 47.87
N LEU A 34 -1.42 -4.17 46.62
CA LEU A 34 -0.90 -5.15 45.69
C LEU A 34 0.52 -4.73 45.27
N PRO A 35 1.42 -5.69 44.97
CA PRO A 35 2.73 -5.38 44.40
C PRO A 35 2.60 -4.63 43.07
N ASP A 36 3.49 -3.66 42.83
CA ASP A 36 3.48 -2.84 41.61
C ASP A 36 3.58 -3.67 40.32
N GLN A 37 4.31 -4.80 40.36
CA GLN A 37 4.37 -5.75 39.25
C GLN A 37 2.99 -6.30 38.88
N TRP A 38 2.17 -6.66 39.88
CA TRP A 38 0.83 -7.21 39.61
C TRP A 38 -0.12 -6.13 39.08
N LEU A 39 0.06 -4.89 39.50
CA LEU A 39 -0.70 -3.75 38.98
C LEU A 39 -0.37 -3.49 37.50
N TRP A 40 0.92 -3.58 37.14
CA TRP A 40 1.36 -3.55 35.75
C TRP A 40 0.75 -4.72 34.95
N ASP A 41 0.88 -5.94 35.45
CA ASP A 41 0.39 -7.14 34.77
C ASP A 41 -1.13 -7.08 34.54
N ILE A 42 -1.90 -6.47 35.47
CA ILE A 42 -3.36 -6.26 35.30
C ILE A 42 -3.67 -5.32 34.13
N ILE A 43 -2.94 -4.19 34.01
CA ILE A 43 -3.15 -3.24 32.92
C ILE A 43 -2.66 -3.83 31.59
N GLU A 44 -1.53 -4.51 31.60
CA GLU A 44 -0.99 -5.20 30.43
C GLU A 44 -1.92 -6.30 29.94
N GLU A 45 -2.43 -7.15 30.85
CA GLU A 45 -3.41 -8.19 30.53
C GLU A 45 -4.72 -7.59 30.03
N PHE A 46 -5.19 -6.46 30.59
CA PHE A 46 -6.39 -5.78 30.09
C PHE A 46 -6.24 -5.32 28.64
N ILE A 47 -5.09 -4.75 28.28
CA ILE A 47 -4.79 -4.34 26.89
C ILE A 47 -4.60 -5.58 26.00
N TYR A 48 -3.96 -6.62 26.51
CA TYR A 48 -3.79 -7.88 25.80
C TYR A 48 -5.16 -8.55 25.53
N GLN A 49 -6.09 -8.54 26.48
CA GLN A 49 -7.44 -9.06 26.31
C GLN A 49 -8.24 -8.25 25.29
N PHE A 50 -8.08 -6.92 25.25
CA PHE A 50 -8.62 -6.09 24.17
C PHE A 50 -8.06 -6.52 22.80
N GLN A 51 -6.74 -6.68 22.66
CA GLN A 51 -6.10 -7.13 21.43
C GLN A 51 -6.52 -8.55 21.04
N SER A 52 -6.56 -9.47 22.01
CA SER A 52 -7.02 -10.85 21.86
C SER A 52 -8.48 -10.91 21.45
N PHE A 53 -9.33 -10.04 21.99
CA PHE A 53 -10.74 -9.93 21.62
C PHE A 53 -10.93 -9.31 20.22
N CYS A 54 -10.14 -8.30 19.85
CA CYS A 54 -10.07 -7.82 18.47
C CYS A 54 -9.68 -8.97 17.52
N ASN A 55 -8.65 -9.73 17.86
CA ASN A 55 -8.23 -10.91 17.09
C ASN A 55 -9.29 -12.02 17.07
N PHE A 56 -10.02 -12.21 18.18
CA PHE A 56 -11.13 -13.16 18.33
C PHE A 56 -12.30 -12.80 17.43
N ARG A 57 -12.64 -11.50 17.34
CA ARG A 57 -13.67 -10.98 16.42
C ARG A 57 -13.31 -11.16 14.96
N THR A 58 -12.02 -11.10 14.63
CA THR A 58 -11.52 -11.26 13.26
C THR A 58 -11.49 -12.72 12.82
N LYS A 59 -11.28 -13.68 13.74
CA LYS A 59 -11.19 -15.13 13.46
C LYS A 59 -12.54 -15.86 13.59
N LEU A 60 -13.47 -15.61 12.66
CA LEU A 60 -14.82 -16.20 12.64
C LEU A 60 -14.92 -17.58 11.98
N ALA A 61 -13.96 -17.97 11.13
CA ALA A 61 -14.06 -19.15 10.26
C ALA A 61 -13.98 -20.52 10.96
N LYS A 62 -13.56 -20.59 12.24
CA LYS A 62 -13.38 -21.86 13.00
C LYS A 62 -14.38 -22.04 14.15
N ARG A 63 -15.49 -21.29 14.17
CA ARG A 63 -16.38 -21.19 15.35
C ARG A 63 -17.77 -21.78 15.13
N SER A 64 -18.36 -22.22 16.24
CA SER A 64 -19.75 -22.69 16.31
C SER A 64 -20.74 -21.55 16.05
N ASP A 65 -21.90 -21.87 15.49
CA ASP A 65 -22.94 -20.89 15.18
C ASP A 65 -23.44 -20.12 16.43
N ASP A 66 -23.37 -20.73 17.62
CA ASP A 66 -23.74 -20.11 18.90
C ASP A 66 -22.77 -18.96 19.32
N ASP A 67 -21.47 -19.12 19.08
CA ASP A 67 -20.45 -18.08 19.34
C ASP A 67 -20.67 -16.84 18.45
N ILE A 68 -21.06 -17.08 17.19
CA ILE A 68 -21.33 -16.04 16.19
C ILE A 68 -22.60 -15.26 16.56
N GLU A 69 -23.62 -15.94 17.08
CA GLU A 69 -24.86 -15.30 17.52
C GLU A 69 -24.66 -14.46 18.80
N GLN A 70 -23.82 -14.93 19.73
CA GLN A 70 -23.43 -14.15 20.91
C GLN A 70 -22.63 -12.88 20.55
N LEU A 71 -21.72 -12.95 19.57
CA LEU A 71 -20.98 -11.79 19.07
C LEU A 71 -21.88 -10.74 18.40
N LYS A 72 -22.92 -11.18 17.67
CA LYS A 72 -23.93 -10.29 17.05
C LYS A 72 -24.80 -9.59 18.09
N ARG A 73 -25.11 -10.25 19.22
CA ARG A 73 -25.87 -9.64 20.33
C ARG A 73 -25.05 -8.60 21.12
N ASN A 74 -23.72 -8.74 21.13
CA ASN A 74 -22.81 -8.00 22.01
C ASN A 74 -21.74 -7.16 21.27
N ILE A 75 -22.15 -6.43 20.22
CA ILE A 75 -21.26 -5.66 19.32
C ILE A 75 -20.41 -4.59 20.06
N LYS A 76 -20.88 -4.10 21.21
CA LYS A 76 -20.25 -3.02 21.98
C LYS A 76 -19.19 -3.48 22.98
N ILE A 77 -19.05 -4.80 23.22
CA ILE A 77 -18.04 -5.32 24.15
C ILE A 77 -16.64 -5.01 23.60
N TRP A 78 -15.75 -4.49 24.45
CA TRP A 78 -14.36 -4.11 24.11
C TRP A 78 -14.24 -3.11 22.95
N ASN A 79 -15.17 -2.17 22.80
CA ASN A 79 -15.01 -1.03 21.87
C ASN A 79 -13.78 -0.19 22.26
N VAL A 80 -12.97 0.23 21.28
CA VAL A 80 -11.82 1.15 21.45
C VAL A 80 -12.16 2.33 22.35
N HIS A 81 -13.34 2.95 22.15
CA HIS A 81 -13.78 4.09 22.95
C HIS A 81 -14.03 3.73 24.42
N ALA A 82 -14.56 2.54 24.70
CA ALA A 82 -14.78 2.07 26.07
C ALA A 82 -13.46 1.75 26.78
N VAL A 83 -12.50 1.16 26.05
CA VAL A 83 -11.15 0.85 26.56
C VAL A 83 -10.37 2.13 26.85
N LEU A 84 -10.42 3.12 25.95
CA LEU A 84 -9.83 4.44 26.18
C LEU A 84 -10.49 5.16 27.37
N ASN A 85 -11.82 5.11 27.49
CA ASN A 85 -12.53 5.73 28.61
C ASN A 85 -12.15 5.12 29.95
N VAL A 86 -11.96 3.80 30.03
CA VAL A 86 -11.49 3.12 31.24
C VAL A 86 -10.09 3.62 31.64
N MET A 87 -9.18 3.74 30.66
CA MET A 87 -7.82 4.22 30.91
C MET A 87 -7.80 5.69 31.33
N HIS A 88 -8.51 6.58 30.62
CA HIS A 88 -8.64 7.98 31.02
C HIS A 88 -9.29 8.15 32.39
N SER A 89 -10.33 7.36 32.71
CA SER A 89 -10.99 7.41 34.02
C SER A 89 -10.06 7.00 35.18
N LEU A 90 -9.11 6.09 34.95
CA LEU A 90 -8.09 5.73 35.95
C LEU A 90 -7.04 6.84 36.12
N VAL A 91 -6.67 7.51 35.03
CA VAL A 91 -5.77 8.67 35.06
C VAL A 91 -6.42 9.85 35.80
N ASP A 92 -7.69 10.15 35.51
CA ASP A 92 -8.43 11.25 36.11
C ASP A 92 -8.65 11.03 37.62
N LYS A 93 -8.97 9.79 38.04
CA LYS A 93 -9.17 9.46 39.46
C LYS A 93 -7.91 9.44 40.29
N SER A 94 -6.77 9.18 39.67
CA SER A 94 -5.48 9.18 40.36
C SER A 94 -4.83 10.56 40.38
N ARG A 95 -5.27 11.49 39.52
CA ARG A 95 -4.64 12.79 39.26
C ARG A 95 -3.12 12.68 39.08
N ILE A 96 -2.69 11.57 38.48
CA ILE A 96 -1.28 11.18 38.41
C ILE A 96 -0.43 12.19 37.64
N VAL A 97 -1.01 12.85 36.62
CA VAL A 97 -0.36 13.89 35.82
C VAL A 97 0.10 15.05 36.72
N GLU A 98 -0.78 15.53 37.60
CA GLU A 98 -0.47 16.61 38.54
C GLU A 98 0.56 16.19 39.60
N GLN A 99 0.52 14.92 40.04
CA GLN A 99 1.49 14.37 40.99
C GLN A 99 2.90 14.29 40.39
N LEU A 100 3.01 13.85 39.14
CA LEU A 100 4.28 13.76 38.41
C LEU A 100 4.85 15.15 38.11
N GLU A 101 4.00 16.12 37.75
CA GLU A 101 4.43 17.52 37.55
C GLU A 101 4.91 18.17 38.85
N ALA A 102 4.26 17.90 39.98
CA ALA A 102 4.69 18.38 41.30
C ALA A 102 6.05 17.78 41.68
N ALA A 103 6.24 16.48 41.45
CA ALA A 103 7.51 15.78 41.67
C ALA A 103 8.64 16.38 40.81
N ARG A 104 8.35 16.67 39.52
CA ARG A 104 9.31 17.30 38.60
C ARG A 104 9.73 18.71 39.02
N LYS A 105 8.84 19.46 39.68
CA LYS A 105 9.11 20.80 40.24
C LYS A 105 9.74 20.77 41.64
N GLY A 106 9.92 19.59 42.24
CA GLY A 106 10.45 19.44 43.60
C GLY A 106 9.49 19.92 44.70
N VAL A 107 8.19 20.03 44.40
CA VAL A 107 7.15 20.50 45.33
C VAL A 107 6.37 19.30 45.87
N SER A 108 6.10 19.27 47.18
CA SER A 108 5.26 18.23 47.79
C SER A 108 3.82 18.35 47.26
N PHE A 109 3.33 17.31 46.59
CA PHE A 109 1.94 17.24 46.14
C PHE A 109 0.99 17.22 47.35
N ASN A 110 0.04 18.16 47.39
CA ASN A 110 -0.97 18.20 48.45
C ASN A 110 -2.31 17.70 47.89
N PRO A 111 -2.74 16.47 48.20
CA PRO A 111 -3.92 15.84 47.59
C PRO A 111 -5.26 16.47 48.01
N GLY A 112 -5.26 17.45 48.92
CA GLY A 112 -6.49 18.04 49.44
C GLY A 112 -7.36 17.01 50.17
N SER A 113 -8.66 16.97 49.87
CA SER A 113 -9.65 16.07 50.48
C SER A 113 -9.86 14.75 49.72
N ASP A 114 -9.04 14.45 48.71
CA ASP A 114 -9.25 13.29 47.85
C ASP A 114 -8.52 12.05 48.40
N LEU A 115 -9.28 11.10 48.95
CA LEU A 115 -8.75 9.86 49.55
C LEU A 115 -8.17 8.90 48.50
N PHE A 116 -8.53 9.02 47.22
CA PHE A 116 -8.01 8.14 46.16
C PHE A 116 -6.54 8.43 45.83
N CYS A 117 -6.16 9.71 45.86
CA CYS A 117 -4.79 10.16 45.60
C CYS A 117 -3.79 9.75 46.70
N GLN A 118 -4.28 9.37 47.89
CA GLN A 118 -3.44 8.99 49.04
C GLN A 118 -3.04 7.51 49.03
N THR A 119 -3.70 6.68 48.22
CA THR A 119 -3.46 5.23 48.20
C THR A 119 -2.47 4.86 47.08
N ASN A 120 -1.39 4.14 47.40
CA ASN A 120 -0.38 3.73 46.41
C ASN A 120 -0.98 2.93 45.23
N LEU A 121 -2.04 2.17 45.50
CA LEU A 121 -2.78 1.40 44.50
C LEU A 121 -3.29 2.25 43.32
N TYR A 122 -4.03 3.32 43.60
CA TYR A 122 -4.61 4.16 42.55
C TYR A 122 -3.55 5.04 41.88
N LYS A 123 -2.53 5.45 42.64
CA LYS A 123 -1.36 6.15 42.13
C LYS A 123 -0.64 5.32 41.05
N MET A 124 -0.34 4.05 41.34
CA MET A 124 0.32 3.15 40.39
C MET A 124 -0.59 2.73 39.23
N PHE A 125 -1.89 2.48 39.48
CA PHE A 125 -2.83 2.23 38.39
C PHE A 125 -2.94 3.42 37.43
N GLY A 126 -2.96 4.65 37.93
CA GLY A 126 -2.91 5.86 37.11
C GLY A 126 -1.65 5.92 36.24
N TYR A 127 -0.49 5.66 36.86
CA TYR A 127 0.80 5.66 36.18
C TYR A 127 0.86 4.60 35.05
N PHE A 128 0.47 3.36 35.34
CA PHE A 128 0.41 2.29 34.34
C PHE A 128 -0.65 2.53 33.28
N SER A 129 -1.74 3.23 33.59
CA SER A 129 -2.76 3.62 32.61
C SER A 129 -2.25 4.64 31.61
N LEU A 130 -1.36 5.57 31.99
CA LEU A 130 -0.69 6.47 31.04
C LEU A 130 0.15 5.68 30.02
N ILE A 131 0.86 4.66 30.49
CA ILE A 131 1.68 3.77 29.65
C ILE A 131 0.77 2.88 28.78
N GLY A 132 -0.37 2.47 29.32
CA GLY A 132 -1.42 1.80 28.56
C GLY A 132 -2.00 2.67 27.43
N LEU A 133 -2.24 3.96 27.69
CA LEU A 133 -2.68 4.93 26.70
C LEU A 133 -1.65 5.15 25.59
N LEU A 134 -0.36 5.26 25.93
CA LEU A 134 0.74 5.29 24.96
C LEU A 134 0.65 4.08 24.01
N LYS A 135 0.51 2.87 24.56
CA LYS A 135 0.41 1.64 23.77
C LYS A 135 -0.84 1.62 22.89
N LEU A 136 -2.00 2.01 23.42
CA LEU A 136 -3.26 2.08 22.66
C LEU A 136 -3.19 3.10 21.51
N HIS A 137 -2.70 4.31 21.75
CA HIS A 137 -2.55 5.33 20.72
C HIS A 137 -1.52 4.97 19.65
N THR A 138 -0.44 4.27 20.04
CA THR A 138 0.52 3.71 19.09
C THR A 138 -0.13 2.67 18.18
N LEU A 139 -1.01 1.81 18.72
CA LEU A 139 -1.77 0.83 17.93
C LEU A 139 -2.82 1.47 17.02
N THR A 140 -3.43 2.58 17.43
CA THR A 140 -4.37 3.34 16.59
C THR A 140 -3.69 4.33 15.65
N SER A 141 -2.35 4.32 15.56
CA SER A 141 -1.55 5.20 14.70
C SER A 141 -1.62 6.71 14.99
N ASP A 142 -1.99 7.12 16.21
CA ASP A 142 -1.95 8.52 16.65
C ASP A 142 -0.71 8.79 17.51
N TYR A 143 0.44 8.87 16.85
CA TYR A 143 1.75 8.97 17.51
C TYR A 143 1.94 10.28 18.29
N TYR A 144 1.31 11.37 17.84
CA TYR A 144 1.39 12.66 18.51
C TYR A 144 0.63 12.64 19.85
N MET A 145 -0.60 12.12 19.86
CA MET A 145 -1.33 11.95 21.12
C MET A 145 -0.67 10.92 22.02
N ALA A 146 -0.10 9.85 21.46
CA ALA A 146 0.66 8.86 22.22
C ALA A 146 1.80 9.52 23.02
N LEU A 147 2.65 10.35 22.37
CA LEU A 147 3.73 11.06 23.07
C LEU A 147 3.21 12.13 24.05
N LYS A 148 2.12 12.81 23.71
CA LYS A 148 1.50 13.81 24.59
C LYS A 148 1.00 13.20 25.90
N THR A 149 0.48 11.97 25.88
CA THR A 149 0.02 11.29 27.10
C THR A 149 1.14 10.97 28.09
N ILE A 150 2.39 10.89 27.63
CA ILE A 150 3.56 10.55 28.45
C ILE A 150 4.53 11.72 28.65
N GLU A 151 4.17 12.94 28.24
CA GLU A 151 5.02 14.14 28.37
C GLU A 151 5.45 14.43 29.82
N CYS A 152 4.64 13.97 30.79
CA CYS A 152 4.90 14.12 32.22
C CYS A 152 5.80 13.01 32.81
N ILE A 153 6.15 11.99 32.02
CA ILE A 153 7.03 10.88 32.40
C ILE A 153 8.41 11.10 31.77
N ASP A 154 9.45 11.16 32.59
CA ASP A 154 10.83 11.23 32.08
C ASP A 154 11.23 9.86 31.50
N LEU A 155 11.48 9.83 30.19
CA LEU A 155 11.87 8.64 29.43
C LEU A 155 13.35 8.25 29.60
N TYR A 156 14.15 9.17 30.14
CA TYR A 156 15.58 8.97 30.37
C TYR A 156 15.82 8.17 31.65
N VAL A 157 16.33 6.94 31.49
CA VAL A 157 16.60 5.99 32.59
C VAL A 157 17.51 6.60 33.67
N THR A 158 18.45 7.47 33.31
CA THR A 158 19.41 8.13 34.22
C THR A 158 18.77 9.17 35.15
N LYS A 159 17.52 9.55 34.91
CA LYS A 159 16.72 10.49 35.70
C LYS A 159 15.31 9.96 36.01
N GLN A 160 15.05 8.67 35.79
CA GLN A 160 13.75 8.11 36.17
C GLN A 160 13.59 8.28 37.68
N ASN A 161 12.68 9.18 38.04
CA ASN A 161 12.23 9.41 39.40
C ASN A 161 11.93 8.07 40.07
N ASP A 162 12.18 7.97 41.38
CA ASP A 162 11.96 6.81 42.27
C ASP A 162 10.49 6.29 42.34
N PHE A 163 9.68 6.56 41.31
CA PHE A 163 8.24 6.36 41.26
C PHE A 163 7.84 4.93 40.83
N CYS A 164 8.58 4.27 39.94
CA CYS A 164 8.27 2.90 39.51
C CYS A 164 9.55 2.12 39.21
N GLN A 165 9.76 1.01 39.91
CA GLN A 165 10.93 0.13 39.73
C GLN A 165 10.63 -1.13 38.90
N VAL A 166 9.48 -1.17 38.22
CA VAL A 166 9.07 -2.32 37.41
C VAL A 166 9.86 -2.32 36.09
N PHE A 167 10.83 -3.23 35.99
CA PHE A 167 11.75 -3.33 34.86
C PHE A 167 11.05 -3.49 33.50
N HIS A 168 10.04 -4.36 33.40
CA HIS A 168 9.31 -4.62 32.14
C HIS A 168 8.55 -3.39 31.63
N CYS A 169 7.95 -2.64 32.56
CA CYS A 169 7.21 -1.42 32.29
C CYS A 169 8.10 -0.33 31.66
N ILE A 170 9.31 -0.16 32.19
CA ILE A 170 10.29 0.81 31.68
C ILE A 170 10.69 0.47 30.25
N VAL A 171 11.00 -0.80 29.98
CA VAL A 171 11.39 -1.26 28.64
C VAL A 171 10.24 -1.08 27.64
N ALA A 172 9.01 -1.45 28.00
CA ALA A 172 7.85 -1.32 27.13
C ALA A 172 7.52 0.15 26.81
N THR A 173 7.60 1.03 27.81
CA THR A 173 7.34 2.48 27.65
C THR A 173 8.33 3.10 26.66
N ASN A 174 9.62 2.85 26.87
CA ASN A 174 10.67 3.40 26.01
C ASN A 174 10.67 2.82 24.60
N TYR A 175 10.28 1.54 24.44
CA TYR A 175 10.07 0.94 23.12
C TYR A 175 8.98 1.67 22.33
N HIS A 176 7.78 1.83 22.91
CA HIS A 176 6.66 2.49 22.26
C HIS A 176 6.93 3.98 22.02
N ALA A 177 7.54 4.68 22.98
CA ALA A 177 7.93 6.07 22.81
C ALA A 177 8.98 6.26 21.70
N GLY A 178 10.04 5.43 21.68
CA GLY A 178 11.06 5.46 20.64
C GLY A 178 10.50 5.16 19.24
N PHE A 179 9.52 4.25 19.15
CA PHE A 179 8.79 4.00 17.91
C PHE A 179 7.99 5.22 17.45
N CYS A 180 7.24 5.87 18.35
CA CYS A 180 6.53 7.11 18.03
C CYS A 180 7.46 8.24 17.55
N TYR A 181 8.62 8.43 18.20
CA TYR A 181 9.62 9.41 17.76
C TYR A 181 10.18 9.09 16.36
N THR A 182 10.41 7.81 16.07
CA THR A 182 10.83 7.34 14.73
C THR A 182 9.78 7.68 13.67
N MET A 183 8.51 7.44 13.96
CA MET A 183 7.39 7.73 13.06
C MET A 183 7.15 9.23 12.86
N MET A 184 7.41 10.04 13.89
CA MET A 184 7.39 11.51 13.84
C MET A 184 8.65 12.13 13.22
N ARG A 185 9.59 11.31 12.73
CA ARG A 185 10.88 11.72 12.14
C ARG A 185 11.82 12.47 13.09
N ASN A 186 11.59 12.38 14.39
CA ASN A 186 12.50 12.90 15.40
C ASN A 186 13.51 11.81 15.76
N TYR A 187 14.45 11.57 14.84
CA TYR A 187 15.41 10.47 14.97
C TYR A 187 16.43 10.69 16.08
N GLU A 188 16.74 11.94 16.42
CA GLU A 188 17.71 12.26 17.48
C GLU A 188 17.21 11.80 18.86
N ASP A 189 15.96 12.11 19.19
CA ASP A 189 15.35 11.68 20.44
C ASP A 189 15.02 10.17 20.43
N ALA A 190 14.64 9.60 19.28
CA ALA A 190 14.48 8.15 19.13
C ALA A 190 15.80 7.39 19.41
N ILE A 191 16.92 7.84 18.83
CA ILE A 191 18.25 7.23 19.04
C ILE A 191 18.63 7.27 20.51
N ARG A 192 18.44 8.41 21.18
CA ARG A 192 18.73 8.57 22.60
C ARG A 192 17.93 7.58 23.47
N VAL A 193 16.61 7.53 23.27
CA VAL A 193 15.72 6.63 24.04
C VAL A 193 16.07 5.16 23.82
N PHE A 194 16.36 4.76 22.58
CA PHE A 194 16.76 3.38 22.29
C PHE A 194 18.11 3.02 22.92
N VAL A 195 19.13 3.88 22.78
CA VAL A 195 20.47 3.64 23.35
C VAL A 195 20.41 3.52 24.88
N ASP A 196 19.74 4.45 25.54
CA ASP A 196 19.64 4.46 27.00
C ASP A 196 18.93 3.20 27.53
N THR A 197 17.86 2.77 26.85
CA THR A 197 17.10 1.58 27.26
C THR A 197 17.88 0.29 26.99
N LEU A 198 18.62 0.21 25.89
CA LEU A 198 19.46 -0.94 25.58
C LEU A 198 20.62 -1.07 26.58
N LEU A 199 21.23 0.04 27.01
CA LEU A 199 22.23 0.05 28.09
C LEU A 199 21.61 -0.39 29.41
N TYR A 200 20.38 0.04 29.70
CA TYR A 200 19.66 -0.35 30.91
C TYR A 200 19.36 -1.85 30.95
N ILE A 201 18.91 -2.43 29.82
CA ILE A 201 18.69 -3.87 29.69
C ILE A 201 20.00 -4.63 29.89
N GLN A 202 21.11 -4.18 29.29
CA GLN A 202 22.43 -4.80 29.44
C GLN A 202 22.94 -4.78 30.88
N ARG A 203 22.81 -3.64 31.58
CA ARG A 203 23.24 -3.49 32.99
C ARG A 203 22.41 -4.34 33.95
N SER A 204 21.13 -4.55 33.63
CA SER A 204 20.18 -5.29 34.48
C SER A 204 20.15 -6.81 34.20
N LYS A 205 20.90 -7.30 33.20
CA LYS A 205 21.01 -8.74 32.86
C LYS A 205 21.24 -9.72 34.03
N PRO A 206 22.10 -9.46 35.04
CA PRO A 206 22.30 -10.42 36.14
C PRO A 206 21.09 -10.58 37.07
N ILE A 207 20.17 -9.61 37.12
CA ILE A 207 18.93 -9.68 37.92
C ILE A 207 17.83 -10.45 37.16
N ILE A 208 17.85 -10.37 35.83
CA ILE A 208 16.88 -10.93 34.89
C ILE A 208 16.97 -12.48 34.81
N VAL A 209 18.15 -13.07 35.02
CA VAL A 209 18.36 -14.54 34.96
C VAL A 209 17.51 -15.33 35.96
N ALA A 210 16.96 -14.71 37.01
CA ALA A 210 16.13 -15.37 38.02
C ALA A 210 14.66 -15.63 37.61
N GLN A 211 14.14 -15.02 36.52
CA GLN A 211 12.73 -15.14 36.11
C GLN A 211 12.59 -15.62 34.66
N THR A 212 12.39 -16.92 34.45
CA THR A 212 12.60 -17.61 33.16
C THR A 212 11.59 -17.29 32.03
N PHE A 213 10.39 -16.75 32.30
CA PHE A 213 9.37 -16.53 31.27
C PHE A 213 9.33 -15.10 30.69
N GLN A 214 9.59 -14.07 31.50
CA GLN A 214 9.58 -12.66 31.06
C GLN A 214 10.84 -12.28 30.25
N ASN A 215 11.90 -13.07 30.37
CA ASN A 215 13.19 -12.84 29.72
C ASN A 215 13.11 -12.91 28.18
N ASP A 216 12.30 -13.82 27.64
CA ASP A 216 12.21 -14.02 26.19
C ASP A 216 11.49 -12.85 25.50
N ALA A 217 10.44 -12.33 26.14
CA ALA A 217 9.70 -11.15 25.66
C ALA A 217 10.58 -9.89 25.66
N VAL A 218 11.35 -9.66 26.74
CA VAL A 218 12.28 -8.54 26.84
C VAL A 218 13.43 -8.65 25.82
N ASN A 219 13.98 -9.84 25.63
CA ASN A 219 15.03 -10.04 24.63
C ASN A 219 14.50 -9.78 23.21
N LYS A 220 13.27 -10.17 22.92
CA LYS A 220 12.61 -9.89 21.64
C LYS A 220 12.35 -8.40 21.43
N THR A 221 11.88 -7.67 22.44
CA THR A 221 11.70 -6.22 22.33
C THR A 221 13.04 -5.49 22.21
N ALA A 222 14.08 -5.93 22.93
CA ALA A 222 15.44 -5.43 22.76
C ALA A 222 15.94 -5.65 21.32
N ASP A 223 15.65 -6.80 20.72
CA ASP A 223 16.00 -7.10 19.33
C ASP A 223 15.28 -6.20 18.31
N GLN A 224 14.01 -5.88 18.57
CA GLN A 224 13.23 -4.92 17.78
C GLN A 224 13.80 -3.50 17.93
N MET A 225 14.14 -3.07 19.14
CA MET A 225 14.79 -1.78 19.43
C MET A 225 16.13 -1.65 18.71
N MET A 226 16.97 -2.69 18.73
CA MET A 226 18.24 -2.71 18.01
C MET A 226 18.06 -2.54 16.50
N THR A 227 16.99 -3.12 15.95
CA THR A 227 16.66 -2.99 14.53
C THR A 227 16.23 -1.56 14.20
N LEU A 228 15.31 -0.98 14.98
CA LEU A 228 14.85 0.40 14.82
C LEU A 228 15.98 1.43 15.02
N LEU A 229 16.88 1.18 15.98
CA LEU A 229 18.07 1.99 16.22
C LEU A 229 19.00 1.98 15.00
N ALA A 230 19.21 0.82 14.37
CA ALA A 230 19.99 0.73 13.13
C ALA A 230 19.36 1.58 12.00
N ILE A 231 18.02 1.59 11.88
CA ILE A 231 17.31 2.48 10.95
C ILE A 231 17.57 3.95 11.28
N CYS A 232 17.36 4.35 12.52
CA CYS A 232 17.53 5.75 12.90
C CYS A 232 18.98 6.23 12.71
N LEU A 233 19.99 5.41 13.02
CA LEU A 233 21.40 5.75 12.84
C LEU A 233 21.84 5.85 11.38
N THR A 234 21.17 5.14 10.46
CA THR A 234 21.42 5.34 9.03
C THR A 234 20.78 6.59 8.47
N LEU A 235 19.62 6.99 9.00
CA LEU A 235 18.92 8.20 8.60
C LEU A 235 19.54 9.46 9.23
N ASN A 236 20.08 9.35 10.45
CA ASN A 236 20.78 10.42 11.16
C ASN A 236 22.02 9.87 11.89
N PRO A 237 23.23 9.99 11.30
CA PRO A 237 24.45 9.42 11.86
C PRO A 237 24.93 10.21 13.10
N ILE A 238 24.65 9.67 14.28
CA ILE A 238 25.09 10.20 15.58
C ILE A 238 26.06 9.20 16.22
N ARG A 239 27.08 9.69 16.95
CA ARG A 239 27.95 8.82 17.75
C ARG A 239 27.17 8.24 18.94
N ILE A 240 27.17 6.91 19.05
CA ILE A 240 26.53 6.18 20.14
C ILE A 240 27.58 5.46 21.00
N ASP A 241 27.15 4.94 22.16
CA ASP A 241 27.99 4.17 23.08
C ASP A 241 28.68 2.98 22.37
N GLU A 242 29.98 2.80 22.62
CA GLU A 242 30.80 1.78 21.96
C GLU A 242 30.29 0.36 22.21
N THR A 243 29.67 0.09 23.36
CA THR A 243 29.14 -1.23 23.75
C THR A 243 27.93 -1.61 22.90
N ILE A 244 27.01 -0.68 22.69
CA ILE A 244 25.83 -0.89 21.83
C ILE A 244 26.26 -0.89 20.37
N TYR A 245 27.21 -0.03 20.00
CA TYR A 245 27.76 -0.03 18.66
C TYR A 245 28.41 -1.39 18.32
N LEU A 246 29.15 -1.99 19.27
CA LEU A 246 29.75 -3.31 19.11
C LEU A 246 28.67 -4.41 19.01
N HIS A 247 27.60 -4.34 19.82
CA HIS A 247 26.52 -5.32 19.77
C HIS A 247 25.68 -5.23 18.49
N LEU A 248 25.43 -4.00 18.02
CA LEU A 248 24.79 -3.72 16.73
C LEU A 248 25.70 -4.23 15.61
N ARG A 249 27.01 -4.04 15.77
CA ARG A 249 28.01 -4.59 14.87
C ARG A 249 27.99 -6.11 14.86
N GLU A 250 28.05 -6.82 15.97
CA GLU A 250 28.01 -8.30 16.00
C GLU A 250 26.74 -8.86 15.36
N LYS A 251 25.57 -8.27 15.68
CA LYS A 251 24.27 -8.74 15.16
C LYS A 251 24.12 -8.57 13.65
N PHE A 252 24.77 -7.56 13.07
CA PHE A 252 24.61 -7.23 11.64
C PHE A 252 25.90 -7.45 10.79
N LEU A 253 27.11 -7.53 11.36
CA LEU A 253 28.39 -7.68 10.66
C LEU A 253 28.93 -9.12 10.54
N ASP A 254 28.45 -10.11 11.29
CA ASP A 254 28.81 -11.52 10.98
C ASP A 254 28.26 -12.01 9.61
N LYS A 255 27.51 -11.14 8.91
CA LYS A 255 27.09 -11.37 7.52
C LYS A 255 27.81 -10.51 6.49
N LEU A 256 28.63 -9.50 6.82
CA LEU A 256 29.28 -8.62 5.82
C LEU A 256 30.56 -7.91 6.32
N PRO A 257 31.63 -7.76 5.50
CA PRO A 257 32.88 -7.14 5.92
C PRO A 257 32.95 -5.63 5.66
N LYS A 258 33.59 -4.94 6.61
CA LYS A 258 34.14 -3.56 6.65
C LYS A 258 33.27 -2.41 7.21
N PRO A 259 33.93 -1.45 7.91
CA PRO A 259 33.27 -0.42 8.70
C PRO A 259 33.12 0.88 7.90
N LEU A 260 32.02 1.59 8.13
CA LEU A 260 31.58 2.82 7.47
C LEU A 260 30.92 2.60 6.09
N LEU A 261 29.64 2.99 6.04
CA LEU A 261 28.61 2.75 5.01
C LEU A 261 27.89 1.40 5.13
N TRP A 262 26.71 1.46 5.74
CA TRP A 262 25.66 0.45 5.80
C TRP A 262 25.05 0.20 4.42
N VAL A 263 25.90 -0.19 3.48
CA VAL A 263 25.59 -0.57 2.12
C VAL A 263 26.12 -1.99 2.00
N GLY A 264 25.23 -2.96 1.77
CA GLY A 264 25.72 -4.30 1.46
C GLY A 264 26.66 -4.27 0.24
N PRO A 265 27.43 -5.34 -0.03
CA PRO A 265 28.26 -5.45 -1.24
C PRO A 265 27.45 -5.25 -2.55
N ASP A 266 26.12 -5.29 -2.44
CA ASP A 266 25.13 -5.14 -3.50
C ASP A 266 24.53 -3.72 -3.60
N GLY A 267 25.02 -2.71 -2.87
CA GLY A 267 24.48 -1.34 -2.99
C GLY A 267 23.10 -1.13 -2.34
N LYS A 268 22.48 -2.19 -1.81
CA LYS A 268 21.12 -2.17 -1.27
C LYS A 268 21.10 -2.01 0.24
N LEU A 269 20.27 -1.06 0.66
CA LEU A 269 19.83 -0.81 2.02
C LEU A 269 18.94 -2.01 2.47
N PRO A 270 19.29 -2.79 3.53
CA PRO A 270 18.41 -3.82 4.10
C PRO A 270 17.14 -3.23 4.76
N PHE A 271 16.95 -1.91 4.64
CA PHE A 271 15.85 -1.14 5.20
C PHE A 271 14.50 -1.44 4.56
N ARG A 272 14.42 -1.93 3.32
CA ARG A 272 13.11 -2.16 2.67
C ARG A 272 12.25 -3.16 3.43
N ASP A 273 12.81 -4.29 3.83
CA ASP A 273 12.05 -5.35 4.50
C ASP A 273 11.80 -4.98 5.99
N SER A 274 12.73 -4.25 6.62
CA SER A 274 12.57 -3.72 7.99
C SER A 274 11.64 -2.48 8.08
N PHE A 275 11.47 -1.73 6.99
CA PHE A 275 10.59 -0.55 6.88
C PHE A 275 9.22 -0.93 6.31
N ALA A 276 9.10 -1.99 5.51
CA ALA A 276 7.82 -2.59 5.12
C ALA A 276 7.05 -3.14 6.34
N TYR A 277 7.75 -3.49 7.42
CA TYR A 277 7.15 -3.74 8.74
C TYR A 277 6.50 -2.48 9.38
N VAL A 278 6.75 -1.26 8.85
CA VAL A 278 6.49 0.03 9.53
C VAL A 278 5.74 1.10 8.65
N ALA A 279 5.67 0.98 7.32
CA ALA A 279 5.32 2.12 6.43
C ALA A 279 3.82 2.34 6.10
N PRO A 280 3.30 3.59 6.01
CA PRO A 280 1.88 3.91 5.70
C PRO A 280 1.41 3.64 4.25
N LEU A 281 2.30 3.70 3.25
CA LEU A 281 1.95 3.37 1.84
C LEU A 281 1.61 1.89 1.64
N PHE A 282 1.99 1.06 2.61
CA PHE A 282 1.71 -0.37 2.64
C PHE A 282 0.23 -0.68 2.56
N VAL A 283 -0.60 0.11 3.24
CA VAL A 283 -2.06 -0.06 3.22
C VAL A 283 -2.61 0.19 1.83
N ILE A 284 -2.11 1.24 1.13
CA ILE A 284 -2.58 1.58 -0.21
C ILE A 284 -2.16 0.52 -1.23
N GLU A 285 -0.91 0.08 -1.20
CA GLU A 285 -0.43 -1.00 -2.06
C GLU A 285 -1.18 -2.32 -1.81
N PHE A 286 -1.45 -2.63 -0.54
CA PHE A 286 -2.22 -3.81 -0.18
C PHE A 286 -3.69 -3.71 -0.63
N LEU A 287 -4.31 -2.54 -0.54
CA LEU A 287 -5.67 -2.30 -1.05
C LEU A 287 -5.73 -2.45 -2.57
N HIS A 288 -4.75 -1.92 -3.31
CA HIS A 288 -4.63 -2.16 -4.75
C HIS A 288 -4.49 -3.66 -5.05
N ARG A 289 -3.67 -4.36 -4.28
CA ARG A 289 -3.49 -5.80 -4.44
C ARG A 289 -4.75 -6.61 -4.16
N ILE A 290 -5.56 -6.21 -3.17
CA ILE A 290 -6.89 -6.82 -2.92
C ILE A 290 -7.78 -6.65 -4.15
N MET A 291 -7.82 -5.43 -4.72
CA MET A 291 -8.63 -5.15 -5.91
C MET A 291 -8.17 -6.01 -7.10
N ASP A 292 -6.87 -6.12 -7.35
CA ASP A 292 -6.31 -6.96 -8.42
C ASP A 292 -6.72 -8.43 -8.25
N VAL A 293 -6.66 -8.96 -7.01
CA VAL A 293 -7.10 -10.33 -6.70
C VAL A 293 -8.60 -10.49 -6.94
N PHE A 294 -9.43 -9.53 -6.54
CA PHE A 294 -10.87 -9.59 -6.77
C PHE A 294 -11.23 -9.54 -8.25
N GLU A 295 -10.58 -8.68 -9.04
CA GLU A 295 -10.76 -8.66 -10.49
C GLU A 295 -10.34 -9.99 -11.13
N ASP A 296 -9.27 -10.62 -10.68
CA ASP A 296 -8.83 -11.92 -11.22
C ASP A 296 -9.73 -13.11 -10.77
N TYR A 297 -10.42 -13.01 -9.63
CA TYR A 297 -11.38 -14.02 -9.15
C TYR A 297 -12.78 -13.87 -9.76
N PHE A 298 -13.26 -12.63 -9.85
CA PHE A 298 -14.65 -12.32 -10.16
C PHE A 298 -14.84 -11.63 -11.52
N GLY A 299 -13.76 -11.20 -12.18
CA GLY A 299 -13.79 -10.43 -13.41
C GLY A 299 -13.97 -8.94 -13.12
N GLU A 300 -15.22 -8.50 -12.98
CA GLU A 300 -15.52 -7.11 -12.62
C GLU A 300 -15.83 -6.98 -11.12
N CYS A 301 -15.12 -6.07 -10.45
CA CYS A 301 -15.36 -5.77 -9.04
C CYS A 301 -16.53 -4.79 -8.87
N THR A 302 -17.76 -5.30 -8.93
CA THR A 302 -18.99 -4.54 -8.67
C THR A 302 -19.64 -4.94 -7.35
N GLU A 303 -20.53 -4.09 -6.82
CA GLU A 303 -21.28 -4.38 -5.58
C GLU A 303 -22.04 -5.72 -5.67
N THR A 304 -22.65 -6.01 -6.81
CA THR A 304 -23.36 -7.26 -7.07
C THR A 304 -22.41 -8.46 -7.03
N SER A 305 -21.27 -8.35 -7.71
CA SER A 305 -20.26 -9.42 -7.77
C SER A 305 -19.72 -9.79 -6.38
N LEU A 306 -19.47 -8.79 -5.53
CA LEU A 306 -19.03 -9.00 -4.14
C LEU A 306 -20.14 -9.59 -3.26
N LYS A 307 -21.39 -9.14 -3.42
CA LYS A 307 -22.54 -9.69 -2.68
C LYS A 307 -22.83 -11.13 -3.05
N ASP A 308 -22.66 -11.50 -4.32
CA ASP A 308 -22.92 -12.87 -4.78
C ASP A 308 -21.80 -13.84 -4.34
N ASN A 309 -20.59 -13.33 -4.08
CA ASN A 309 -19.41 -14.13 -3.74
C ASN A 309 -18.80 -13.81 -2.36
N TYR A 310 -19.59 -13.25 -1.43
CA TYR A 310 -19.07 -12.72 -0.15
C TYR A 310 -18.29 -13.75 0.68
N VAL A 311 -18.63 -15.04 0.60
CA VAL A 311 -17.90 -16.12 1.29
C VAL A 311 -16.45 -16.19 0.80
N ILE A 312 -16.24 -16.19 -0.52
CA ILE A 312 -14.90 -16.24 -1.15
C ILE A 312 -14.14 -14.95 -0.86
N VAL A 313 -14.83 -13.80 -0.83
CA VAL A 313 -14.24 -12.51 -0.45
C VAL A 313 -13.65 -12.57 0.96
N TYR A 314 -14.38 -13.10 1.93
CA TYR A 314 -13.87 -13.25 3.31
C TYR A 314 -12.72 -14.25 3.40
N GLU A 315 -12.81 -15.39 2.72
CA GLU A 315 -11.72 -16.37 2.67
C GLU A 315 -10.43 -15.76 2.08
N LEU A 316 -10.56 -14.99 0.99
CA LEU A 316 -9.43 -14.31 0.36
C LEU A 316 -8.78 -13.29 1.28
N LEU A 317 -9.59 -12.47 1.96
CA LEU A 317 -9.07 -11.46 2.89
C LEU A 317 -8.36 -12.10 4.09
N ASP A 318 -8.87 -13.22 4.62
CA ASP A 318 -8.26 -13.96 5.73
C ASP A 318 -6.89 -14.57 5.34
N GLU A 319 -6.78 -15.10 4.12
CA GLU A 319 -5.50 -15.66 3.62
C GLU A 319 -4.50 -14.58 3.18
N MET A 320 -5.01 -13.47 2.64
CA MET A 320 -4.17 -12.36 2.20
C MET A 320 -3.58 -11.57 3.37
N LEU A 321 -4.29 -11.45 4.50
CA LEU A 321 -3.91 -10.61 5.64
C LEU A 321 -4.04 -11.36 6.98
N ASP A 322 -2.91 -11.62 7.65
CA ASP A 322 -2.91 -12.12 9.03
C ASP A 322 -2.45 -11.03 10.00
N SER A 323 -3.30 -10.68 10.96
CA SER A 323 -2.94 -9.78 12.06
C SER A 323 -2.41 -8.41 11.60
N GLY A 324 -2.91 -7.92 10.45
CA GLY A 324 -2.47 -6.65 9.84
C GLY A 324 -1.21 -6.78 8.95
N LEU A 325 -0.69 -7.99 8.77
CA LEU A 325 0.44 -8.30 7.91
C LEU A 325 -0.01 -9.11 6.67
N PRO A 326 0.14 -8.56 5.47
CA PRO A 326 0.01 -9.29 4.22
C PRO A 326 0.90 -10.54 4.19
N LEU A 327 0.30 -11.70 4.00
CA LEU A 327 0.98 -12.99 3.91
C LEU A 327 1.02 -13.49 2.46
N ALA A 328 -0.09 -14.06 1.99
CA ALA A 328 -0.19 -14.63 0.65
C ALA A 328 -0.99 -13.69 -0.27
N THR A 329 -0.29 -12.80 -0.97
CA THR A 329 -0.92 -11.82 -1.87
C THR A 329 -0.83 -12.18 -3.36
N GLU A 330 -0.28 -13.35 -3.67
CA GLU A 330 -0.10 -13.83 -5.03
C GLU A 330 -1.31 -14.67 -5.47
N THR A 331 -1.99 -14.24 -6.53
CA THR A 331 -3.27 -14.84 -6.93
C THR A 331 -3.17 -16.30 -7.33
N ASN A 332 -2.02 -16.73 -7.86
CA ASN A 332 -1.77 -18.13 -8.20
C ASN A 332 -1.70 -19.04 -6.97
N ILE A 333 -1.21 -18.54 -5.82
CA ILE A 333 -1.22 -19.26 -4.54
C ILE A 333 -2.65 -19.26 -3.98
N LEU A 334 -3.30 -18.09 -3.99
CA LEU A 334 -4.66 -17.95 -3.50
C LEU A 334 -5.63 -18.88 -4.22
N LYS A 335 -5.51 -19.03 -5.55
CA LYS A 335 -6.37 -19.91 -6.38
C LYS A 335 -6.20 -21.40 -6.06
N GLU A 336 -5.09 -21.79 -5.44
CA GLU A 336 -4.85 -23.16 -4.98
C GLU A 336 -5.47 -23.41 -3.60
N LEU A 337 -5.45 -22.41 -2.73
CA LEU A 337 -6.04 -22.45 -1.38
C LEU A 337 -7.57 -22.30 -1.44
N ILE A 338 -8.03 -21.33 -2.24
CA ILE A 338 -9.42 -20.88 -2.35
C ILE A 338 -9.81 -20.95 -3.83
N LYS A 339 -10.67 -21.91 -4.18
CA LYS A 339 -10.99 -22.18 -5.59
C LYS A 339 -11.89 -21.06 -6.19
N PRO A 340 -11.57 -20.52 -7.38
CA PRO A 340 -12.38 -19.48 -8.00
C PRO A 340 -13.76 -20.02 -8.45
N PRO A 341 -14.81 -19.17 -8.41
CA PRO A 341 -16.20 -19.61 -8.60
C PRO A 341 -16.50 -20.13 -10.02
N ASN A 342 -15.79 -19.65 -11.04
CA ASN A 342 -16.14 -19.88 -12.45
C ASN A 342 -15.61 -21.17 -13.07
N ILE A 343 -14.50 -21.74 -12.57
CA ILE A 343 -13.77 -22.81 -13.30
C ILE A 343 -13.99 -24.19 -12.67
N PHE A 344 -14.11 -24.27 -11.34
CA PHE A 344 -14.19 -25.55 -10.62
C PHE A 344 -15.60 -25.97 -10.20
N ARG A 345 -16.55 -25.03 -10.08
CA ARG A 345 -17.90 -25.32 -9.58
C ARG A 345 -18.70 -26.29 -10.46
N LYS A 346 -18.45 -26.30 -11.78
CA LYS A 346 -19.15 -27.21 -12.71
C LYS A 346 -18.56 -28.62 -12.76
N VAL A 347 -17.27 -28.79 -12.50
CA VAL A 347 -16.58 -30.08 -12.64
C VAL A 347 -16.40 -30.78 -11.30
N ALA A 348 -16.13 -30.05 -10.22
CA ALA A 348 -15.97 -30.62 -8.87
C ALA A 348 -17.31 -31.12 -8.29
N ASN A 349 -18.40 -30.38 -8.52
CA ASN A 349 -19.73 -30.77 -8.02
C ASN A 349 -20.28 -32.04 -8.69
N LEU A 350 -19.75 -32.44 -9.85
CA LEU A 350 -20.17 -33.66 -10.55
C LEU A 350 -19.39 -34.91 -10.14
N VAL A 351 -18.20 -34.78 -9.53
CA VAL A 351 -17.26 -35.90 -9.37
C VAL A 351 -16.89 -36.20 -7.92
N THR A 352 -16.91 -35.23 -7.00
CA THR A 352 -16.36 -35.45 -5.63
C THR A 352 -17.34 -35.24 -4.48
N GLY A 353 -18.53 -34.66 -4.67
CA GLY A 353 -19.51 -34.50 -3.58
C GLY A 353 -19.10 -33.56 -2.43
N ASP A 354 -17.90 -32.98 -2.48
CA ASP A 354 -17.38 -32.06 -1.47
C ASP A 354 -17.88 -30.62 -1.70
N ASN A 355 -18.63 -30.09 -0.74
CA ASN A 355 -19.22 -28.74 -0.77
C ASN A 355 -18.29 -27.64 -0.17
N THR A 356 -16.99 -27.89 -0.02
CA THR A 356 -16.06 -26.96 0.65
C THR A 356 -15.20 -26.17 -0.36
N ASN A 357 -15.14 -24.85 -0.20
CA ASN A 357 -14.36 -23.94 -1.07
C ASN A 357 -12.83 -24.05 -0.85
N ILE A 358 -12.42 -24.62 0.28
CA ILE A 358 -11.05 -24.71 0.75
C ILE A 358 -10.40 -26.01 0.27
N SER A 359 -9.17 -25.93 -0.21
CA SER A 359 -8.35 -27.11 -0.57
C SER A 359 -7.89 -27.90 0.66
N ASN A 360 -8.03 -29.22 0.63
CA ASN A 360 -7.51 -30.13 1.67
C ASN A 360 -5.98 -30.38 1.57
N THR A 361 -5.31 -29.83 0.55
CA THR A 361 -3.87 -29.99 0.31
C THR A 361 -3.16 -28.64 0.37
N LEU A 362 -2.15 -28.53 1.24
CA LEU A 362 -1.29 -27.34 1.35
C LEU A 362 -0.50 -27.12 0.05
N PRO A 363 -0.41 -25.87 -0.45
CA PRO A 363 0.29 -25.56 -1.69
C PRO A 363 1.79 -25.80 -1.54
N SER A 364 2.34 -26.63 -2.42
CA SER A 364 3.77 -27.00 -2.43
C SER A 364 4.73 -25.81 -2.67
N SER A 365 4.20 -24.66 -3.11
CA SER A 365 4.94 -23.45 -3.46
C SER A 365 5.25 -22.52 -2.28
N GLN A 366 4.57 -22.64 -1.12
CA GLN A 366 4.82 -21.79 0.06
C GLN A 366 6.24 -21.96 0.66
N LEU A 367 6.93 -23.06 0.34
CA LEU A 367 8.31 -23.33 0.76
C LEU A 367 9.35 -23.05 -0.34
N SER A 368 8.92 -22.56 -1.51
CA SER A 368 9.78 -22.36 -2.68
C SER A 368 10.17 -20.88 -2.85
N ASN A 369 11.37 -20.61 -3.38
CA ASN A 369 11.82 -19.25 -3.71
C ASN A 369 11.08 -18.63 -4.92
N ILE A 370 10.01 -19.27 -5.42
CA ILE A 370 9.24 -18.85 -6.61
C ILE A 370 7.73 -18.89 -6.25
N PRO A 371 7.25 -17.95 -5.42
CA PRO A 371 5.87 -17.98 -4.93
C PRO A 371 4.82 -17.75 -6.03
N TRP A 372 5.16 -17.04 -7.10
CA TRP A 372 4.22 -16.63 -8.14
C TRP A 372 3.89 -17.71 -9.20
N ARG A 373 4.54 -18.89 -9.17
CA ARG A 373 4.31 -19.97 -10.15
C ARG A 373 4.20 -21.34 -9.50
N ARG A 374 3.18 -22.11 -9.88
CA ARG A 374 2.94 -23.48 -9.39
C ARG A 374 3.83 -24.51 -10.08
N MET A 375 4.23 -25.54 -9.33
CA MET A 375 4.91 -26.71 -9.90
C MET A 375 3.90 -27.61 -10.64
N GLY A 376 4.31 -28.19 -11.77
CA GLY A 376 3.52 -29.20 -12.47
C GLY A 376 2.35 -28.66 -13.31
N VAL A 377 2.30 -27.35 -13.60
CA VAL A 377 1.35 -26.76 -14.55
C VAL A 377 1.43 -27.49 -15.90
N LYS A 378 0.30 -27.82 -16.52
CA LYS A 378 0.24 -28.48 -17.83
C LYS A 378 -0.78 -27.82 -18.73
N TYR A 379 -0.35 -27.55 -19.95
CA TYR A 379 -1.20 -27.08 -21.04
C TYR A 379 -1.08 -28.01 -22.24
N THR A 380 -2.19 -28.17 -22.95
CA THR A 380 -2.21 -28.86 -24.25
C THR A 380 -1.44 -28.07 -25.30
N ASN A 381 -1.66 -26.75 -25.34
CA ASN A 381 -0.96 -25.80 -26.20
C ASN A 381 -0.14 -24.84 -25.34
N ASN A 382 1.17 -24.81 -25.58
CA ASN A 382 2.09 -23.96 -24.84
C ASN A 382 2.31 -22.65 -25.62
N GLU A 383 1.83 -21.53 -25.07
CA GLU A 383 1.85 -20.22 -25.72
C GLU A 383 2.23 -19.11 -24.73
N ALA A 384 2.96 -18.11 -25.20
CA ALA A 384 3.32 -16.92 -24.43
C ALA A 384 3.16 -15.67 -25.31
N TYR A 385 2.29 -14.76 -24.88
CA TYR A 385 2.07 -13.47 -25.55
C TYR A 385 2.62 -12.34 -24.69
N PHE A 386 3.24 -11.37 -25.36
CA PHE A 386 3.79 -10.15 -24.76
C PHE A 386 3.20 -8.94 -25.48
N ASP A 387 2.30 -8.24 -24.81
CA ASP A 387 1.66 -7.05 -25.33
C ASP A 387 2.38 -5.82 -24.75
N LEU A 388 3.14 -5.14 -25.62
CA LEU A 388 3.81 -3.89 -25.28
C LEU A 388 2.84 -2.74 -25.59
N ILE A 389 2.33 -2.11 -24.52
CA ILE A 389 1.32 -1.06 -24.57
C ILE A 389 1.97 0.23 -24.12
N GLU A 390 1.84 1.29 -24.92
CA GLU A 390 2.32 2.63 -24.61
C GLU A 390 1.16 3.61 -24.57
N GLU A 391 1.08 4.34 -23.46
CA GLU A 391 0.18 5.45 -23.26
C GLU A 391 0.96 6.75 -23.44
N ILE A 392 0.58 7.55 -24.45
CA ILE A 392 1.21 8.83 -24.74
C ILE A 392 0.43 9.99 -24.11
N ASP A 393 1.14 10.83 -23.38
CA ASP A 393 0.67 12.10 -22.85
C ASP A 393 1.49 13.24 -23.47
N ALA A 394 0.82 14.14 -24.21
CA ALA A 394 1.52 15.19 -24.94
C ALA A 394 0.77 16.51 -24.94
N ILE A 395 1.51 17.61 -24.87
CA ILE A 395 1.01 18.98 -25.06
C ILE A 395 1.70 19.58 -26.27
N ILE A 396 0.90 19.95 -27.27
CA ILE A 396 1.35 20.57 -28.52
C ILE A 396 0.94 22.05 -28.51
N ASP A 397 1.87 22.92 -28.84
CA ASP A 397 1.63 24.36 -29.01
C ASP A 397 0.84 24.66 -30.30
N ARG A 398 0.31 25.89 -30.42
CA ARG A 398 -0.40 26.41 -31.59
C ARG A 398 0.40 26.34 -32.90
N ASN A 399 1.73 26.31 -32.81
CA ASN A 399 2.62 26.19 -33.97
C ASN A 399 2.89 24.73 -34.37
N GLY A 400 2.34 23.75 -33.65
CA GLY A 400 2.58 22.33 -33.86
C GLY A 400 3.89 21.81 -33.25
N ALA A 401 4.53 22.60 -32.37
CA ALA A 401 5.71 22.20 -31.61
C ALA A 401 5.31 21.43 -30.34
N THR A 402 6.04 20.36 -30.03
CA THR A 402 5.83 19.56 -28.81
C THR A 402 6.41 20.32 -27.62
N ILE A 403 5.56 20.69 -26.65
CA ILE A 403 5.99 21.32 -25.39
C ILE A 403 6.40 20.26 -24.38
N MET A 404 5.60 19.21 -24.28
CA MET A 404 5.78 18.09 -23.35
C MET A 404 5.30 16.82 -24.04
N CYS A 405 6.05 15.73 -23.87
CA CYS A 405 5.64 14.43 -24.35
C CYS A 405 6.24 13.36 -23.44
N GLU A 406 5.38 12.61 -22.79
CA GLU A 406 5.77 11.52 -21.90
C GLU A 406 5.08 10.25 -22.35
N ILE A 407 5.77 9.13 -22.15
CA ILE A 407 5.23 7.81 -22.47
C ILE A 407 5.23 6.99 -21.20
N GLN A 408 4.05 6.49 -20.86
CA GLN A 408 3.89 5.47 -19.85
C GLN A 408 3.71 4.13 -20.55
N GLY A 409 4.68 3.24 -20.40
CA GLY A 409 4.72 1.96 -21.08
C GLY A 409 4.52 0.78 -20.13
N TYR A 410 3.93 -0.28 -20.66
CA TYR A 410 3.67 -1.54 -19.95
C TYR A 410 3.97 -2.72 -20.87
N ILE A 411 4.45 -3.82 -20.28
CA ILE A 411 4.51 -5.12 -20.97
C ILE A 411 3.59 -6.08 -20.21
N ASP A 412 2.39 -6.25 -20.73
CA ASP A 412 1.40 -7.16 -20.19
C ASP A 412 1.56 -8.52 -20.89
N CYS A 413 1.63 -9.58 -20.10
CA CYS A 413 1.94 -10.92 -20.56
C CYS A 413 0.74 -11.83 -20.37
N CYS A 414 0.51 -12.74 -21.33
CA CYS A 414 -0.39 -13.89 -21.18
C CYS A 414 0.42 -15.16 -21.41
N VAL A 415 0.77 -15.86 -20.34
CA VAL A 415 1.69 -17.01 -20.37
C VAL A 415 0.93 -18.28 -20.00
N LYS A 416 0.81 -19.21 -20.94
CA LYS A 416 0.25 -20.55 -20.76
C LYS A 416 1.32 -21.57 -21.12
N LEU A 417 2.23 -21.81 -20.20
CA LEU A 417 3.37 -22.69 -20.38
C LEU A 417 3.34 -23.81 -19.34
N SER A 418 3.75 -25.02 -19.73
CA SER A 418 3.82 -26.18 -18.85
C SER A 418 5.12 -26.19 -18.05
N GLY A 419 5.10 -26.76 -16.84
CA GLY A 419 6.28 -26.90 -16.00
C GLY A 419 6.81 -25.56 -15.47
N MET A 420 8.14 -25.44 -15.38
CA MET A 420 8.87 -24.30 -14.82
C MET A 420 9.76 -23.64 -15.90
N PRO A 421 9.17 -22.97 -16.90
CA PRO A 421 9.92 -22.32 -17.98
C PRO A 421 10.73 -21.14 -17.43
N ASP A 422 12.00 -21.05 -17.81
CA ASP A 422 12.83 -19.87 -17.57
C ASP A 422 12.89 -19.06 -18.86
N LEU A 423 12.27 -17.87 -18.85
CA LEU A 423 12.17 -17.00 -20.02
C LEU A 423 13.23 -15.92 -19.99
N THR A 424 13.76 -15.60 -21.16
CA THR A 424 14.69 -14.51 -21.37
C THR A 424 14.16 -13.60 -22.48
N LEU A 425 13.90 -12.32 -22.16
CA LEU A 425 13.42 -11.31 -23.11
C LEU A 425 14.47 -10.21 -23.26
N SER A 426 14.90 -9.99 -24.50
CA SER A 426 15.90 -8.98 -24.89
C SER A 426 15.28 -7.90 -25.77
N PHE A 427 15.79 -6.68 -25.66
CA PHE A 427 15.35 -5.53 -26.44
C PHE A 427 16.44 -5.10 -27.41
N VAL A 428 16.04 -4.54 -28.55
CA VAL A 428 16.99 -3.97 -29.53
C VAL A 428 17.71 -2.76 -28.94
N ASN A 429 16.96 -1.87 -28.27
CA ASN A 429 17.47 -0.65 -27.66
C ASN A 429 17.08 -0.57 -26.18
N PRO A 430 17.74 -1.34 -25.29
CA PRO A 430 17.36 -1.37 -23.86
C PRO A 430 17.71 -0.08 -23.12
N ARG A 431 18.48 0.83 -23.71
CA ARG A 431 18.84 2.14 -23.12
C ARG A 431 17.66 3.10 -22.98
N LEU A 432 16.54 2.82 -23.64
CA LEU A 432 15.32 3.62 -23.49
C LEU A 432 14.57 3.28 -22.20
N LEU A 433 14.94 2.19 -21.52
CA LEU A 433 14.33 1.66 -20.31
C LEU A 433 15.18 2.05 -19.08
N ASP A 434 15.25 3.35 -18.80
CA ASP A 434 16.02 3.88 -17.65
C ASP A 434 15.18 3.94 -16.36
N ASP A 435 13.89 4.29 -16.46
CA ASP A 435 12.93 4.26 -15.35
C ASP A 435 11.97 3.09 -15.55
N VAL A 436 12.21 2.00 -14.83
CA VAL A 436 11.49 0.73 -14.99
C VAL A 436 11.14 0.15 -13.63
N SER A 437 9.88 -0.25 -13.48
CA SER A 437 9.42 -1.10 -12.39
C SER A 437 9.23 -2.53 -12.89
N PHE A 438 9.65 -3.49 -12.08
CA PHE A 438 9.68 -4.90 -12.44
C PHE A 438 8.69 -5.71 -11.62
N HIS A 439 8.08 -6.72 -12.25
CA HIS A 439 7.45 -7.79 -11.51
C HIS A 439 8.47 -8.54 -10.65
N PRO A 440 8.11 -9.03 -9.45
CA PRO A 440 9.01 -9.81 -8.58
C PRO A 440 9.66 -11.03 -9.24
N CYS A 441 9.09 -11.52 -10.34
CA CYS A 441 9.63 -12.66 -11.10
C CYS A 441 10.93 -12.36 -11.86
N VAL A 442 11.27 -11.07 -12.04
CA VAL A 442 12.43 -10.63 -12.80
C VAL A 442 13.70 -10.62 -11.94
N ARG A 443 14.74 -11.27 -12.44
CA ARG A 443 16.07 -11.32 -11.80
C ARG A 443 16.83 -10.01 -12.05
N LEU A 444 16.74 -9.08 -11.10
CA LEU A 444 17.35 -7.74 -11.19
C LEU A 444 18.85 -7.75 -11.50
N LYS A 445 19.63 -8.67 -10.92
CA LYS A 445 21.09 -8.77 -11.15
C LYS A 445 21.44 -8.97 -12.64
N LYS A 446 20.60 -9.72 -13.38
CA LYS A 446 20.81 -9.97 -14.81
C LYS A 446 20.37 -8.77 -15.67
N TRP A 447 19.32 -8.05 -15.26
CA TRP A 447 18.96 -6.78 -15.88
C TRP A 447 20.05 -5.70 -15.71
N GLU A 448 20.62 -5.59 -14.52
CA GLU A 448 21.66 -4.61 -14.20
C GLU A 448 22.94 -4.82 -15.01
N SER A 449 23.34 -6.08 -15.22
CA SER A 449 24.59 -6.45 -15.93
C SER A 449 24.43 -6.57 -17.44
N GLU A 450 23.37 -7.23 -17.92
CA GLU A 450 23.20 -7.58 -19.33
C GLU A 450 22.11 -6.77 -20.03
N ARG A 451 21.27 -6.03 -19.28
CA ARG A 451 20.07 -5.35 -19.80
C ARG A 451 19.09 -6.31 -20.50
N VAL A 452 18.96 -7.50 -19.93
CA VAL A 452 18.07 -8.57 -20.40
C VAL A 452 17.12 -8.97 -19.26
N LEU A 453 15.82 -9.11 -19.57
CA LEU A 453 14.84 -9.62 -18.60
C LEU A 453 14.96 -11.14 -18.52
N SER A 454 15.30 -11.68 -17.36
CA SER A 454 15.28 -13.13 -17.09
C SER A 454 14.34 -13.40 -15.93
N PHE A 455 13.39 -14.31 -16.14
CA PHE A 455 12.30 -14.55 -15.19
C PHE A 455 11.65 -15.91 -15.39
N ILE A 456 11.09 -16.45 -14.31
CA ILE A 456 10.15 -17.56 -14.37
C ILE A 456 8.75 -16.94 -14.28
N PRO A 457 7.94 -16.94 -15.36
CA PRO A 457 6.71 -16.19 -15.41
C PRO A 457 5.61 -16.77 -14.49
N PRO A 458 4.82 -15.91 -13.83
CA PRO A 458 3.50 -16.31 -13.33
C PRO A 458 2.68 -16.99 -14.43
N ASP A 459 1.75 -17.83 -14.01
CA ASP A 459 0.81 -18.49 -14.91
C ASP A 459 -0.36 -17.54 -15.24
N GLY A 460 -0.77 -17.48 -16.50
CA GLY A 460 -1.87 -16.62 -16.94
C GLY A 460 -1.44 -15.18 -17.26
N ASN A 461 -2.31 -14.23 -16.91
CA ASN A 461 -2.14 -12.81 -17.22
C ASN A 461 -1.38 -12.10 -16.10
N PHE A 462 -0.34 -11.34 -16.42
CA PHE A 462 0.36 -10.49 -15.45
C PHE A 462 1.14 -9.38 -16.14
N ARG A 463 1.41 -8.29 -15.43
CA ARG A 463 2.30 -7.22 -15.89
C ARG A 463 3.75 -7.56 -15.58
N LEU A 464 4.59 -7.70 -16.60
CA LEU A 464 6.00 -8.07 -16.45
C LEU A 464 6.86 -6.86 -16.05
N ILE A 465 6.70 -5.74 -16.75
CA ILE A 465 7.34 -4.46 -16.42
C ILE A 465 6.38 -3.30 -16.70
N SER A 466 6.58 -2.20 -15.98
CA SER A 466 6.13 -0.88 -16.38
C SER A 466 7.36 0.03 -16.52
N TYR A 467 7.32 0.97 -17.45
CA TYR A 467 8.42 1.88 -17.69
C TYR A 467 7.90 3.27 -18.03
N HIS A 468 8.71 4.27 -17.73
CA HIS A 468 8.41 5.66 -18.02
C HIS A 468 9.51 6.25 -18.90
N ILE A 469 9.10 6.97 -19.94
CA ILE A 469 10.00 7.72 -20.81
C ILE A 469 9.63 9.19 -20.73
N GLY A 470 10.51 9.96 -20.10
CA GLY A 470 10.31 11.38 -19.89
C GLY A 470 10.56 12.24 -21.14
N SER A 471 10.17 13.50 -21.05
CA SER A 471 10.20 14.50 -22.13
C SER A 471 11.60 14.84 -22.69
N GLN A 472 12.69 14.33 -22.10
CA GLN A 472 14.06 14.55 -22.59
C GLN A 472 14.35 13.77 -23.88
N ASN A 473 13.59 12.71 -24.15
CA ASN A 473 13.74 11.93 -25.37
C ASN A 473 12.93 12.55 -26.52
N THR A 474 13.52 12.61 -27.71
CA THR A 474 12.84 13.14 -28.91
C THR A 474 11.77 12.15 -29.39
N ILE A 475 10.54 12.32 -28.91
CA ILE A 475 9.41 11.47 -29.30
C ILE A 475 8.75 12.01 -30.58
N SER A 476 8.59 11.14 -31.56
CA SER A 476 7.92 11.42 -32.82
C SER A 476 6.41 11.43 -32.65
N ILE A 477 5.78 12.61 -32.59
CA ILE A 477 4.32 12.71 -32.49
C ILE A 477 3.65 12.13 -33.76
N PRO A 478 2.68 11.19 -33.64
CA PRO A 478 2.20 10.43 -34.78
C PRO A 478 1.10 11.15 -35.56
N ILE A 479 0.44 12.13 -34.95
CA ILE A 479 -0.69 12.87 -35.51
C ILE A 479 -0.40 14.36 -35.49
N TYR A 480 -0.84 15.09 -36.50
CA TYR A 480 -0.86 16.55 -36.46
C TYR A 480 -2.28 17.07 -36.71
N VAL A 481 -2.60 18.19 -36.07
CA VAL A 481 -3.87 18.89 -36.26
C VAL A 481 -3.56 20.32 -36.63
N LYS A 482 -3.98 20.72 -37.83
CA LYS A 482 -4.01 22.12 -38.25
C LYS A 482 -5.34 22.72 -37.84
N HIS A 483 -5.31 23.81 -37.09
CA HIS A 483 -6.51 24.50 -36.63
C HIS A 483 -6.50 25.96 -37.07
N ASN A 484 -7.68 26.49 -37.36
CA ASN A 484 -7.93 27.90 -37.58
C ASN A 484 -9.31 28.23 -36.98
N ILE A 485 -9.28 28.71 -35.74
CA ILE A 485 -10.48 29.07 -34.98
C ILE A 485 -10.45 30.59 -34.81
N GLN A 486 -11.50 31.25 -35.30
CA GLN A 486 -11.62 32.70 -35.26
C GLN A 486 -12.99 33.09 -34.73
N PHE A 487 -13.01 33.96 -33.74
CA PHE A 487 -14.23 34.62 -33.25
C PHE A 487 -14.24 36.05 -33.79
N ARG A 488 -15.37 36.49 -34.36
CA ARG A 488 -15.53 37.85 -34.91
C ARG A 488 -16.56 38.63 -34.11
N GLU A 489 -16.38 39.94 -34.07
CA GLU A 489 -17.40 40.87 -33.59
C GLU A 489 -18.63 40.79 -34.52
N GLY A 490 -19.83 40.66 -33.95
CA GLY A 490 -21.07 40.44 -34.72
C GLY A 490 -21.62 39.01 -34.68
N SER A 491 -21.50 38.32 -33.54
CA SER A 491 -22.21 37.06 -33.24
C SER A 491 -21.79 35.83 -34.06
N SER A 492 -20.69 35.89 -34.81
CA SER A 492 -20.25 34.80 -35.70
C SER A 492 -18.77 34.46 -35.51
N GLY A 493 -18.44 33.19 -35.71
CA GLY A 493 -17.07 32.68 -35.73
C GLY A 493 -16.88 31.67 -36.86
N ARG A 494 -15.62 31.39 -37.18
CA ARG A 494 -15.20 30.38 -38.16
C ARG A 494 -14.41 29.30 -37.45
N PHE A 495 -14.71 28.05 -37.76
CA PHE A 495 -14.03 26.88 -37.21
C PHE A 495 -13.53 26.00 -38.35
N GLU A 496 -12.22 25.82 -38.42
CA GLU A 496 -11.60 24.89 -39.36
C GLU A 496 -10.57 24.03 -38.66
N LEU A 497 -10.74 22.71 -38.75
CA LEU A 497 -9.76 21.72 -38.34
C LEU A 497 -9.40 20.82 -39.52
N THR A 498 -8.14 20.43 -39.61
CA THR A 498 -7.65 19.41 -40.53
C THR A 498 -6.68 18.50 -39.81
N VAL A 499 -6.91 17.19 -39.89
CA VAL A 499 -6.18 16.18 -39.12
C VAL A 499 -5.44 15.29 -40.10
N GLY A 500 -4.19 14.98 -39.80
CA GLY A 500 -3.41 14.08 -40.64
C GLY A 500 -2.36 13.29 -39.86
N PRO A 501 -1.91 12.16 -40.43
CA PRO A 501 -0.78 11.42 -39.90
C PRO A 501 0.51 12.24 -40.12
N LYS A 502 1.40 12.27 -39.14
CA LYS A 502 2.71 12.94 -39.22
C LYS A 502 3.85 11.93 -39.34
N GLN A 503 4.07 11.13 -38.30
CA GLN A 503 5.16 10.16 -38.20
C GLN A 503 4.62 8.80 -37.74
N THR A 504 3.75 8.18 -38.54
CA THR A 504 3.12 6.88 -38.20
C THR A 504 3.85 5.67 -38.79
N MET A 505 4.99 5.86 -39.47
CA MET A 505 5.76 4.79 -40.13
C MET A 505 4.90 3.91 -41.07
N GLY A 506 3.92 4.52 -41.75
CA GLY A 506 3.01 3.81 -42.66
C GLY A 506 1.90 3.02 -41.96
N LYS A 507 1.76 3.13 -40.64
CA LYS A 507 0.63 2.55 -39.87
C LYS A 507 -0.58 3.47 -39.91
N THR A 508 -1.76 2.87 -39.82
CA THR A 508 -3.06 3.54 -39.81
C THR A 508 -3.40 4.01 -38.40
N LEU A 509 -3.87 5.25 -38.25
CA LEU A 509 -4.46 5.73 -37.01
C LEU A 509 -5.89 5.22 -36.92
N GLU A 510 -6.25 4.60 -35.81
CA GLU A 510 -7.59 4.05 -35.57
C GLU A 510 -8.25 4.76 -34.38
N ALA A 511 -9.58 4.66 -34.29
CA ALA A 511 -10.40 5.26 -33.23
C ALA A 511 -10.07 6.76 -32.98
N VAL A 512 -9.85 7.52 -34.05
CA VAL A 512 -9.45 8.92 -33.95
C VAL A 512 -10.67 9.78 -33.61
N VAL A 513 -10.63 10.42 -32.44
CA VAL A 513 -11.68 11.31 -31.94
C VAL A 513 -11.06 12.61 -31.47
N ILE A 514 -11.64 13.73 -31.87
CA ILE A 514 -11.27 15.07 -31.38
C ILE A 514 -12.41 15.61 -30.51
N GLU A 515 -12.06 16.00 -29.30
CA GLU A 515 -12.95 16.60 -28.32
C GLU A 515 -12.49 18.03 -28.05
N CYS A 516 -13.41 19.00 -28.16
CA CYS A 516 -13.12 20.42 -27.99
C CYS A 516 -14.18 21.03 -27.07
N THR A 517 -13.75 21.58 -25.93
CA THR A 517 -14.65 22.31 -25.02
C THR A 517 -14.75 23.77 -25.47
N MET A 518 -15.89 24.16 -26.00
CA MET A 518 -16.14 25.51 -26.52
C MET A 518 -16.35 26.53 -25.40
N PRO A 519 -16.01 27.82 -25.63
CA PRO A 519 -16.33 28.90 -24.70
C PRO A 519 -17.83 29.01 -24.41
N LYS A 520 -18.18 29.49 -23.21
CA LYS A 520 -19.59 29.64 -22.77
C LYS A 520 -20.43 30.54 -23.68
N SER A 521 -19.80 31.47 -24.40
CA SER A 521 -20.44 32.37 -25.36
C SER A 521 -20.89 31.67 -26.64
N VAL A 522 -20.45 30.44 -26.92
CA VAL A 522 -20.87 29.68 -28.09
C VAL A 522 -22.26 29.09 -27.86
N LEU A 523 -23.24 29.49 -28.67
CA LEU A 523 -24.60 28.96 -28.65
C LEU A 523 -24.72 27.67 -29.45
N ASN A 524 -24.19 27.67 -30.68
CA ASN A 524 -24.27 26.53 -31.59
C ASN A 524 -23.09 26.48 -32.55
N CYS A 525 -22.80 25.31 -33.10
CA CYS A 525 -21.77 25.06 -34.09
C CYS A 525 -22.39 24.36 -35.31
N THR A 526 -22.39 25.01 -36.48
CA THR A 526 -22.84 24.42 -37.74
C THR A 526 -21.62 23.98 -38.54
N LEU A 527 -21.17 22.74 -38.30
CA LEU A 527 -19.94 22.19 -38.86
C LEU A 527 -20.24 21.03 -39.81
N THR A 528 -19.50 20.98 -40.91
CA THR A 528 -19.54 19.92 -41.91
C THR A 528 -18.24 19.12 -41.90
N PRO A 529 -18.24 17.86 -41.42
CA PRO A 529 -17.09 16.98 -41.52
C PRO A 529 -16.96 16.41 -42.94
N THR A 530 -15.73 16.33 -43.47
CA THR A 530 -15.46 15.59 -44.71
C THR A 530 -15.39 14.08 -44.49
N GLN A 531 -15.11 13.66 -43.25
CA GLN A 531 -15.05 12.28 -42.82
C GLN A 531 -15.57 12.16 -41.39
N GLY A 532 -16.31 11.09 -41.11
CA GLY A 532 -16.81 10.80 -39.77
C GLY A 532 -18.06 11.62 -39.40
N LYS A 533 -18.32 11.74 -38.10
CA LYS A 533 -19.51 12.43 -37.56
C LYS A 533 -19.10 13.50 -36.54
N SER A 534 -19.69 14.68 -36.63
CA SER A 534 -19.51 15.76 -35.65
C SER A 534 -20.79 16.00 -34.87
N THR A 535 -20.68 16.05 -33.54
CA THR A 535 -21.80 16.33 -32.63
C THR A 535 -21.42 17.43 -31.66
N PHE A 536 -22.30 18.42 -31.49
CA PHE A 536 -22.11 19.51 -30.52
C PHE A 536 -23.20 19.43 -29.46
N ASP A 537 -22.80 19.35 -28.19
CA ASP A 537 -23.69 19.46 -27.05
C ASP A 537 -23.75 20.93 -26.58
N PRO A 538 -24.87 21.65 -26.80
CA PRO A 538 -24.99 23.05 -26.43
C PRO A 538 -25.09 23.29 -24.91
N VAL A 539 -25.40 22.26 -24.11
CA VAL A 539 -25.48 22.34 -22.65
C VAL A 539 -24.10 22.17 -22.04
N LYS A 540 -23.38 21.11 -22.41
CA LYS A 540 -22.01 20.85 -21.93
C LYS A 540 -20.95 21.70 -22.63
N LYS A 541 -21.30 22.32 -23.76
CA LYS A 541 -20.38 23.05 -24.65
C LYS A 541 -19.27 22.17 -25.21
N ILE A 542 -19.53 20.88 -25.39
CA ILE A 542 -18.54 19.92 -25.90
C ILE A 542 -18.83 19.64 -27.38
N LEU A 543 -17.85 19.91 -28.23
CA LEU A 543 -17.82 19.46 -29.62
C LEU A 543 -17.01 18.16 -29.69
N VAL A 544 -17.62 17.11 -30.23
CA VAL A 544 -16.96 15.83 -30.51
C VAL A 544 -16.97 15.59 -32.01
N TRP A 545 -15.81 15.27 -32.57
CA TRP A 545 -15.65 14.83 -33.95
C TRP A 545 -15.02 13.44 -33.97
N ASP A 546 -15.83 12.44 -34.32
CA ASP A 546 -15.41 11.06 -34.48
C ASP A 546 -15.06 10.81 -35.95
N ILE A 547 -13.76 10.62 -36.23
CA ILE A 547 -13.21 10.44 -37.58
C ILE A 547 -13.15 8.96 -37.96
N GLY A 548 -13.02 8.08 -36.96
CA GLY A 548 -12.77 6.65 -37.15
C GLY A 548 -11.32 6.34 -37.52
N LYS A 549 -11.04 6.01 -38.79
CA LYS A 549 -9.72 5.58 -39.25
C LYS A 549 -9.08 6.58 -40.21
N ILE A 550 -7.78 6.82 -40.04
CA ILE A 550 -6.97 7.67 -40.92
C ILE A 550 -5.80 6.86 -41.46
N GLU A 551 -5.82 6.62 -42.77
CA GLU A 551 -4.76 5.92 -43.47
C GLU A 551 -3.57 6.85 -43.75
N SER A 552 -2.36 6.29 -43.76
CA SER A 552 -1.10 7.01 -44.00
C SER A 552 -0.52 6.77 -45.39
N ASN A 553 -1.32 6.31 -46.35
CA ASN A 553 -0.88 6.04 -47.72
C ASN A 553 -0.78 7.33 -48.56
N ALA A 554 -0.04 7.28 -49.67
CA ALA A 554 0.19 8.46 -50.53
C ALA A 554 -1.10 9.02 -51.15
N GLN A 555 -2.16 8.20 -51.26
CA GLN A 555 -3.46 8.61 -51.81
C GLN A 555 -4.34 9.32 -50.76
N SER A 556 -4.25 8.94 -49.49
CA SER A 556 -4.97 9.56 -48.36
C SER A 556 -4.35 10.89 -47.93
N ALA A 557 -3.06 11.11 -48.22
CA ALA A 557 -2.40 12.41 -48.03
C ALA A 557 -3.07 13.54 -48.83
N ALA A 558 -3.73 13.22 -49.95
CA ALA A 558 -4.44 14.20 -50.78
C ALA A 558 -5.87 14.52 -50.27
N ARG A 559 -6.46 13.68 -49.40
CA ARG A 559 -7.81 13.87 -48.83
C ARG A 559 -7.80 13.66 -47.32
N LEU A 560 -7.22 14.63 -46.62
CA LEU A 560 -7.20 14.63 -45.17
C LEU A 560 -8.59 14.93 -44.58
N PRO A 561 -8.96 14.27 -43.47
CA PRO A 561 -10.14 14.62 -42.70
C PRO A 561 -10.11 16.11 -42.33
N SER A 562 -11.20 16.81 -42.59
CA SER A 562 -11.38 18.20 -42.18
C SER A 562 -12.79 18.45 -41.65
N LEU A 563 -12.89 19.37 -40.71
CA LEU A 563 -14.13 19.84 -40.12
C LEU A 563 -14.18 21.34 -40.30
N ARG A 564 -15.14 21.83 -41.09
CA ARG A 564 -15.27 23.25 -41.41
C ARG A 564 -16.66 23.74 -41.12
N GLY A 565 -16.80 24.99 -40.69
CA GLY A 565 -18.11 25.61 -40.56
C GLY A 565 -18.10 26.87 -39.72
N ASN A 566 -19.30 27.25 -39.29
CA ASN A 566 -19.52 28.49 -38.58
C ASN A 566 -19.89 28.23 -37.12
N ILE A 567 -19.45 29.12 -36.25
CA ILE A 567 -19.81 29.17 -34.83
C ILE A 567 -20.79 30.32 -34.64
N VAL A 568 -21.87 30.08 -33.91
CA VAL A 568 -22.84 31.10 -33.52
C VAL A 568 -22.57 31.50 -32.08
N LEU A 569 -22.29 32.78 -31.85
CA LEU A 569 -22.04 33.36 -30.53
C LEU A 569 -23.31 34.01 -29.98
N SER A 570 -23.43 34.10 -28.66
CA SER A 570 -24.50 34.86 -28.01
C SER A 570 -24.36 36.36 -28.25
N THR A 571 -25.48 36.99 -28.61
CA THR A 571 -25.54 38.43 -28.88
C THR A 571 -25.18 39.24 -27.64
N GLY A 572 -24.26 40.20 -27.77
CA GLY A 572 -23.88 41.14 -26.70
C GLY A 572 -22.83 40.64 -25.69
N GLN A 573 -22.25 39.45 -25.88
CA GLN A 573 -21.12 38.97 -25.08
C GLN A 573 -19.77 39.37 -25.72
N PRO A 574 -18.73 39.62 -24.92
CA PRO A 574 -17.39 39.89 -25.43
C PRO A 574 -16.82 38.68 -26.18
N ILE A 575 -15.91 38.94 -27.11
CA ILE A 575 -15.16 37.89 -27.80
C ILE A 575 -14.43 37.04 -26.74
N PRO A 576 -14.42 35.70 -26.86
CA PRO A 576 -13.62 34.85 -25.97
C PRO A 576 -12.16 35.30 -25.92
N GLU A 577 -11.61 35.41 -24.71
CA GLU A 577 -10.21 35.81 -24.49
C GLU A 577 -9.19 34.76 -24.98
N SER A 578 -9.64 33.51 -25.16
CA SER A 578 -8.79 32.40 -25.62
C SER A 578 -9.54 31.43 -26.51
N ASN A 579 -8.79 30.79 -27.40
CA ASN A 579 -9.29 29.68 -28.21
C ASN A 579 -9.39 28.39 -27.37
N PRO A 580 -10.32 27.48 -27.73
CA PRO A 580 -10.53 26.25 -26.98
C PRO A 580 -9.44 25.20 -27.23
N ILE A 581 -9.03 24.49 -26.20
CA ILE A 581 -8.04 23.40 -26.31
C ILE A 581 -8.69 22.18 -26.98
N LEU A 582 -7.96 21.55 -27.91
CA LEU A 582 -8.36 20.30 -28.53
C LEU A 582 -7.75 19.12 -27.77
N ASN A 583 -8.58 18.18 -27.34
CA ASN A 583 -8.13 16.89 -26.81
C ASN A 583 -8.28 15.85 -27.93
N VAL A 584 -7.24 15.07 -28.18
CA VAL A 584 -7.23 14.04 -29.23
C VAL A 584 -7.16 12.66 -28.60
N ARG A 585 -7.96 11.72 -29.10
CA ARG A 585 -7.83 10.29 -28.78
C ARG A 585 -7.54 9.54 -30.08
N PHE A 586 -6.64 8.58 -30.03
CA PHE A 586 -6.32 7.69 -31.15
C PHE A 586 -5.66 6.43 -30.62
N THR A 587 -5.65 5.39 -31.46
CA THR A 587 -4.92 4.14 -31.24
C THR A 587 -4.08 3.82 -32.46
N LEU A 588 -2.85 3.39 -32.22
CA LEU A 588 -1.91 2.90 -33.21
C LEU A 588 -1.54 1.46 -32.89
N ASN A 589 -1.85 0.57 -33.82
CA ASN A 589 -1.52 -0.84 -33.69
C ASN A 589 -0.19 -1.16 -34.39
N GLN A 590 0.53 -2.14 -33.85
CA GLN A 590 1.81 -2.68 -34.37
C GLN A 590 2.99 -1.69 -34.33
N ILE A 591 2.94 -0.68 -33.48
CA ILE A 591 4.03 0.27 -33.27
C ILE A 591 4.13 0.65 -31.80
N ALA A 592 5.37 0.86 -31.34
CA ALA A 592 5.71 1.49 -30.07
C ALA A 592 6.41 2.81 -30.43
N ILE A 593 5.85 3.94 -30.01
CA ILE A 593 6.30 5.27 -30.39
C ILE A 593 7.58 5.68 -29.70
N SER A 594 7.93 5.02 -28.58
CA SER A 594 9.25 5.13 -27.97
C SER A 594 10.38 4.58 -28.84
N GLY A 595 10.07 3.68 -29.79
CA GLY A 595 11.06 2.91 -30.54
C GLY A 595 11.56 1.66 -29.81
N ILE A 596 11.01 1.32 -28.63
CA ILE A 596 11.31 0.05 -27.96
C ILE A 596 10.81 -1.10 -28.83
N ARG A 597 11.71 -2.06 -29.07
CA ARG A 597 11.42 -3.26 -29.82
C ARG A 597 12.01 -4.48 -29.14
N VAL A 598 11.22 -5.53 -29.06
CA VAL A 598 11.66 -6.84 -28.55
C VAL A 598 12.53 -7.46 -29.62
N GLN A 599 13.76 -7.79 -29.26
CA GLN A 599 14.72 -8.45 -30.15
C GLN A 599 14.46 -9.95 -30.20
N ARG A 600 14.38 -10.59 -29.02
CA ARG A 600 14.21 -12.04 -28.91
C ARG A 600 13.58 -12.42 -27.59
N VAL A 601 12.76 -13.47 -27.62
CA VAL A 601 12.24 -14.17 -26.44
C VAL A 601 12.72 -15.62 -26.52
N ASP A 602 13.46 -16.08 -25.53
CA ASP A 602 13.95 -17.45 -25.40
C ASP A 602 13.32 -18.16 -24.20
N MET A 603 13.23 -19.48 -24.28
CA MET A 603 12.79 -20.33 -23.18
C MET A 603 13.87 -21.38 -22.89
N HIS A 604 14.18 -21.55 -21.62
CA HIS A 604 15.10 -22.53 -21.07
C HIS A 604 14.38 -23.42 -20.04
N GLY A 605 15.00 -24.53 -19.65
CA GLY A 605 14.48 -25.46 -18.63
C GLY A 605 13.49 -26.50 -19.15
N GLU A 606 12.73 -26.19 -20.20
CA GLU A 606 11.70 -27.08 -20.76
C GLU A 606 12.04 -27.56 -22.18
N LYS A 607 11.66 -28.81 -22.52
CA LYS A 607 12.04 -29.45 -23.80
C LYS A 607 11.12 -29.10 -24.99
N TYR A 608 9.91 -28.62 -24.73
CA TYR A 608 8.94 -28.30 -25.78
C TYR A 608 9.23 -26.92 -26.40
N LYS A 609 8.67 -26.65 -27.58
CA LYS A 609 8.78 -25.34 -28.25
C LYS A 609 7.46 -24.58 -28.15
N PRO A 610 7.36 -23.51 -27.34
CA PRO A 610 6.13 -22.74 -27.23
C PRO A 610 5.94 -21.80 -28.42
N PHE A 611 4.68 -21.45 -28.69
CA PHE A 611 4.36 -20.28 -29.50
C PHE A 611 4.68 -19.00 -28.72
N LYS A 612 5.31 -18.02 -29.37
CA LYS A 612 5.70 -16.74 -28.76
C LYS A 612 5.19 -15.60 -29.63
N GLY A 613 4.27 -14.81 -29.11
CA GLY A 613 3.69 -13.64 -29.78
C GLY A 613 4.14 -12.35 -29.12
N VAL A 614 4.46 -11.33 -29.91
CA VAL A 614 4.68 -9.96 -29.40
C VAL A 614 3.79 -9.01 -30.17
N LYS A 615 3.02 -8.19 -29.45
CA LYS A 615 2.16 -7.16 -30.01
C LYS A 615 2.60 -5.79 -29.50
N TYR A 616 2.43 -4.78 -30.32
CA TYR A 616 2.71 -3.38 -29.97
C TYR A 616 1.44 -2.57 -30.13
N ILE A 617 1.14 -1.73 -29.15
CA ILE A 617 -0.02 -0.85 -29.16
C ILE A 617 0.41 0.48 -28.57
N THR A 618 0.14 1.58 -29.27
CA THR A 618 0.23 2.93 -28.71
C THR A 618 -1.17 3.53 -28.65
N THR A 619 -1.57 4.03 -27.50
CA THR A 619 -2.85 4.71 -27.29
C THR A 619 -2.60 6.02 -26.53
N VAL A 620 -3.57 6.92 -26.55
CA VAL A 620 -3.57 8.06 -25.63
C VAL A 620 -3.93 7.55 -24.23
N GLY A 621 -3.14 7.92 -23.22
CA GLY A 621 -3.33 7.49 -21.84
C GLY A 621 -4.56 8.09 -21.15
N LYS A 622 -4.67 7.86 -19.83
CA LYS A 622 -5.63 8.60 -18.98
C LYS A 622 -5.30 10.09 -18.87
N GLY A 623 -4.08 10.50 -19.19
CA GLY A 623 -3.70 11.89 -19.32
C GLY A 623 -4.26 12.53 -20.60
N ARG A 624 -3.85 13.78 -20.86
CA ARG A 624 -4.47 14.61 -21.90
C ARG A 624 -3.50 14.77 -23.07
N PHE A 625 -3.80 14.18 -24.22
CA PHE A 625 -3.18 14.59 -25.49
C PHE A 625 -3.84 15.89 -25.95
N GLN A 626 -3.18 17.02 -25.67
CA GLN A 626 -3.72 18.35 -25.87
C GLN A 626 -3.02 19.10 -27.00
N ILE A 627 -3.82 19.81 -27.79
CA ILE A 627 -3.34 20.75 -28.78
C ILE A 627 -3.89 22.12 -28.42
N ARG A 628 -3.00 23.03 -28.07
CA ARG A 628 -3.32 24.44 -27.79
C ARG A 628 -3.53 25.14 -29.11
N THR A 629 -4.62 25.90 -29.23
CA THR A 629 -5.08 26.51 -30.49
C THR A 629 -4.96 28.01 -30.56
#